data_AF-A0A497B019-F1
#
_entry.id   AF-A0A497B019-F1
#
_cell.length_a   1.000
_cell.length_b   1.000
_cell.length_c   1.000
_cell.angle_alpha   90.00
_cell.angle_beta   90.00
_cell.angle_gamma   90.00
#
_symmetry.space_group_name_H-M   'P 1'
#
loop_
_entity.id
_entity.type
_entity.pdbx_description
1 polymer ?
#
loop_
_entity_poly.entity_id
_entity_poly.type
_entity_poly.pdbx_seq_one_letter_code
_entity_poly.pdbx_strand_id
1 'polypeptide(L)'
;MCGIFGGIKNANSSIIKVLGILNEARGEDSAGVFDTDGYLKDNTSFRDFLTSDTSDYVDTFKGYLVGHTRFATTGKVTQNNAHPFQNGAIMGVHNGMIRNFVELKKYYKQDELEVDSEILFYLLNTQGIEGLKKVVGYYTIIWSDEKNPDKLYWLVHECSLAYSREKDSMYFATDGDDLEIALGHKAKLIESDEDTLYEIDINTLKITKTKINGLKTDSGYTSYKTKSSYISAHRIEYSENDWYRKDDSEWIANVEKRNAQDEKWEADYQKRLKKAEFKRVYDTYSMKCPYCDESVTVNEAHKEICPFCRTYLSGQVYYCGACDNAYMLDNLDESCNCPSCNSNIEISDKTKLERLRENEHKILWD
;
A
#
# COMPACT_ATOMS: atom_id res chain seq x y z
N MET A 1 0.11 -8.47 3.02
CA MET A 1 -0.32 -7.68 4.21
C MET A 1 -1.17 -6.55 3.70
N CYS A 2 -2.29 -6.18 4.32
CA CYS A 2 -3.12 -5.09 3.78
C CYS A 2 -2.38 -3.74 3.74
N GLY A 3 -2.82 -2.83 2.86
CA GLY A 3 -2.37 -1.44 2.81
C GLY A 3 -3.39 -0.49 3.42
N ILE A 4 -2.91 0.46 4.24
CA ILE A 4 -3.67 1.66 4.61
C ILE A 4 -2.89 2.85 4.06
N PHE A 5 -3.58 3.78 3.43
CA PHE A 5 -2.98 4.99 2.86
C PHE A 5 -3.97 6.15 2.89
N GLY A 6 -3.50 7.37 2.67
CA GLY A 6 -4.41 8.50 2.53
C GLY A 6 -3.78 9.86 2.72
N GLY A 7 -4.67 10.85 2.81
CA GLY A 7 -4.32 12.24 3.00
C GLY A 7 -5.35 13.00 3.83
N ILE A 8 -4.93 14.10 4.46
CA ILE A 8 -5.78 14.97 5.28
C ILE A 8 -5.69 16.40 4.78
N LYS A 9 -6.82 17.10 4.82
CA LYS A 9 -7.04 18.50 4.46
C LYS A 9 -6.82 18.75 2.98
N ASN A 10 -5.79 19.52 2.62
CA ASN A 10 -5.52 19.92 1.23
C ASN A 10 -4.63 18.89 0.51
N ALA A 11 -4.75 17.61 0.87
CA ALA A 11 -3.93 16.57 0.27
C ALA A 11 -4.32 16.40 -1.20
N ASN A 12 -3.31 16.48 -2.09
CA ASN A 12 -3.49 16.24 -3.51
C ASN A 12 -3.96 14.80 -3.77
N SER A 13 -5.14 14.66 -4.40
CA SER A 13 -5.77 13.37 -4.71
C SER A 13 -4.92 12.48 -5.61
N SER A 14 -4.15 13.04 -6.54
CA SER A 14 -3.25 12.26 -7.41
C SER A 14 -2.17 11.54 -6.62
N ILE A 15 -1.63 12.17 -5.56
CA ILE A 15 -0.66 11.53 -4.66
C ILE A 15 -1.34 10.37 -3.90
N ILE A 16 -2.58 10.57 -3.45
CA ILE A 16 -3.34 9.51 -2.75
C ILE A 16 -3.64 8.34 -3.70
N LYS A 17 -3.99 8.59 -4.96
CA LYS A 17 -4.16 7.56 -5.99
C LYS A 17 -2.87 6.76 -6.22
N VAL A 18 -1.72 7.45 -6.31
CA VAL A 18 -0.42 6.78 -6.41
C VAL A 18 -0.15 5.90 -5.19
N LEU A 19 -0.41 6.39 -3.97
CA LEU A 19 -0.27 5.59 -2.75
C LEU A 19 -1.12 4.33 -2.77
N GLY A 20 -2.37 4.42 -3.23
CA GLY A 20 -3.24 3.25 -3.34
C GLY A 20 -2.73 2.22 -4.36
N ILE A 21 -2.22 2.69 -5.50
CA ILE A 21 -1.60 1.83 -6.53
C ILE A 21 -0.35 1.12 -5.99
N LEU A 22 0.48 1.81 -5.20
CA LEU A 22 1.66 1.20 -4.57
C LEU A 22 1.23 0.16 -3.51
N ASN A 23 0.20 0.48 -2.72
CA ASN A 23 -0.30 -0.40 -1.66
C ASN A 23 -1.08 -1.63 -2.18
N GLU A 24 -1.53 -1.63 -3.44
CA GLU A 24 -2.13 -2.80 -4.09
C GLU A 24 -1.19 -4.01 -4.11
N ALA A 25 0.12 -3.79 -4.26
CA ALA A 25 1.11 -4.87 -4.21
C ALA A 25 1.12 -5.64 -2.86
N ARG A 26 0.51 -5.06 -1.83
CA ARG A 26 0.40 -5.64 -0.48
C ARG A 26 -0.93 -6.41 -0.33
N GLY A 27 -1.96 -6.07 -1.11
CA GLY A 27 -3.24 -6.78 -1.20
C GLY A 27 -4.09 -6.38 -2.42
N GLU A 28 -4.50 -7.37 -3.21
CA GLU A 28 -5.19 -7.18 -4.50
C GLU A 28 -6.65 -7.66 -4.52
N ASP A 29 -7.15 -8.22 -3.41
CA ASP A 29 -8.46 -8.88 -3.38
C ASP A 29 -9.64 -7.90 -3.32
N SER A 30 -9.45 -6.76 -2.66
CA SER A 30 -10.47 -5.71 -2.55
C SER A 30 -9.87 -4.36 -2.18
N ALA A 31 -10.56 -3.29 -2.54
CA ALA A 31 -10.16 -1.93 -2.28
C ALA A 31 -11.34 -1.08 -1.81
N GLY A 32 -11.04 -0.04 -1.05
CA GLY A 32 -12.03 0.95 -0.67
C GLY A 32 -11.43 2.20 -0.06
N VAL A 33 -12.23 3.25 -0.02
CA VAL A 33 -11.87 4.58 0.50
C VAL A 33 -13.02 5.16 1.32
N PHE A 34 -12.71 6.00 2.29
CA PHE A 34 -13.70 6.81 3.01
C PHE A 34 -13.19 8.20 3.35
N ASP A 35 -14.13 9.14 3.44
CA ASP A 35 -13.91 10.53 3.81
C ASP A 35 -14.94 10.97 4.89
N THR A 36 -15.20 12.27 5.02
CA THR A 36 -16.23 12.77 5.95
C THR A 36 -17.67 12.58 5.46
N ASP A 37 -17.87 12.36 4.16
CA ASP A 37 -19.20 12.28 3.53
C ASP A 37 -19.68 10.84 3.33
N GLY A 38 -18.77 9.87 3.29
CA GLY A 38 -19.14 8.47 3.16
C GLY A 38 -17.97 7.56 2.83
N TYR A 39 -18.25 6.49 2.07
CA TYR A 39 -17.26 5.54 1.60
C TYR A 39 -17.66 4.90 0.27
N LEU A 40 -16.66 4.38 -0.44
CA LEU A 40 -16.81 3.49 -1.59
C LEU A 40 -15.89 2.28 -1.42
N LYS A 41 -16.36 1.09 -1.78
CA LYS A 41 -15.56 -0.15 -1.71
C LYS A 41 -16.02 -1.18 -2.72
N ASP A 42 -15.09 -2.01 -3.17
CA ASP A 42 -15.34 -3.09 -4.13
C ASP A 42 -14.37 -4.27 -3.91
N ASN A 43 -14.73 -5.46 -4.40
CA ASN A 43 -13.89 -6.66 -4.37
C ASN A 43 -12.97 -6.78 -5.59
N THR A 44 -12.29 -5.68 -5.89
CA THR A 44 -11.35 -5.53 -7.01
C THR A 44 -10.03 -4.91 -6.52
N SER A 45 -9.01 -4.97 -7.36
CA SER A 45 -7.73 -4.28 -7.12
C SER A 45 -7.92 -2.77 -7.00
N PHE A 46 -6.97 -2.02 -6.45
CA PHE A 46 -7.13 -0.56 -6.35
C PHE A 46 -7.15 0.12 -7.73
N ARG A 47 -6.37 -0.38 -8.69
CA ARG A 47 -6.40 0.08 -10.09
C ARG A 47 -7.77 -0.13 -10.73
N ASP A 48 -8.36 -1.30 -10.57
CA ASP A 48 -9.69 -1.60 -11.12
C ASP A 48 -10.80 -0.86 -10.36
N PHE A 49 -10.58 -0.60 -9.06
CA PHE A 49 -11.47 0.21 -8.25
C PHE A 49 -11.53 1.65 -8.74
N LEU A 50 -10.46 2.22 -9.32
CA LEU A 50 -10.41 3.60 -9.87
C LEU A 50 -11.12 3.74 -11.23
N THR A 51 -12.43 3.47 -11.24
CA THR A 51 -13.34 3.84 -12.33
C THR A 51 -13.63 5.36 -12.33
N SER A 52 -14.43 5.86 -13.28
CA SER A 52 -14.81 7.29 -13.32
C SER A 52 -15.40 7.76 -11.98
N ASP A 53 -16.35 7.00 -11.44
CA ASP A 53 -17.16 7.43 -10.30
C ASP A 53 -16.33 7.44 -9.01
N THR A 54 -15.48 6.43 -8.81
CA THR A 54 -14.58 6.35 -7.65
C THR A 54 -13.41 7.32 -7.79
N SER A 55 -12.91 7.55 -9.02
CA SER A 55 -11.89 8.57 -9.28
C SER A 55 -12.41 9.96 -8.92
N ASP A 56 -13.65 10.29 -9.31
CA ASP A 56 -14.30 11.56 -8.98
C ASP A 56 -14.50 11.71 -7.47
N TYR A 57 -14.90 10.63 -6.78
CA TYR A 57 -14.99 10.61 -5.32
C TYR A 57 -13.62 10.89 -4.66
N VAL A 58 -12.56 10.25 -5.15
CA VAL A 58 -11.18 10.48 -4.66
C VAL A 58 -10.68 11.88 -4.99
N ASP A 59 -11.12 12.50 -6.09
CA ASP A 59 -10.71 13.86 -6.45
C ASP A 59 -11.45 14.96 -5.68
N THR A 60 -12.64 14.63 -5.17
CA THR A 60 -13.54 15.59 -4.49
C THR A 60 -13.71 15.32 -3.00
N PHE A 61 -12.89 14.43 -2.42
CA PHE A 61 -12.96 14.06 -1.02
C PHE A 61 -12.95 15.27 -0.08
N LYS A 62 -13.60 15.12 1.08
CA LYS A 62 -13.70 16.18 2.08
C LYS A 62 -13.00 15.81 3.38
N GLY A 63 -12.27 16.79 3.93
CA GLY A 63 -11.62 16.68 5.23
C GLY A 63 -10.41 15.74 5.24
N TYR A 64 -10.61 14.47 4.92
CA TYR A 64 -9.57 13.46 4.76
C TYR A 64 -10.01 12.43 3.71
N LEU A 65 -9.07 11.66 3.19
CA LEU A 65 -9.36 10.44 2.46
C LEU A 65 -8.48 9.34 3.02
N VAL A 66 -9.12 8.26 3.48
CA VAL A 66 -8.43 7.07 3.98
C VAL A 66 -8.79 5.92 3.05
N GLY A 67 -7.77 5.38 2.39
CA GLY A 67 -7.87 4.22 1.53
C GLY A 67 -7.32 2.95 2.17
N HIS A 68 -7.82 1.82 1.69
CA HIS A 68 -7.38 0.50 2.10
C HIS A 68 -7.33 -0.47 0.92
N THR A 69 -6.25 -1.25 0.84
CA THR A 69 -6.12 -2.41 -0.05
C THR A 69 -6.04 -3.68 0.79
N ARG A 70 -6.92 -4.65 0.52
CA ARG A 70 -7.09 -5.84 1.36
C ARG A 70 -6.46 -7.07 0.69
N PHE A 71 -5.74 -7.82 1.50
CA PHE A 71 -5.45 -9.23 1.25
C PHE A 71 -6.27 -10.05 2.25
N ALA A 72 -7.22 -10.85 1.78
CA ALA A 72 -8.17 -11.54 2.65
C ALA A 72 -7.49 -12.65 3.47
N THR A 73 -7.47 -12.51 4.80
CA THR A 73 -6.95 -13.52 5.73
C THR A 73 -8.05 -14.24 6.51
N THR A 74 -9.14 -13.54 6.78
CA THR A 74 -10.34 -14.02 7.48
C THR A 74 -11.56 -13.50 6.73
N GLY A 75 -12.54 -14.37 6.44
CA GLY A 75 -13.71 -14.05 5.65
C GLY A 75 -13.45 -14.07 4.14
N LYS A 76 -14.49 -14.35 3.34
CA LYS A 76 -14.40 -14.48 1.88
C LYS A 76 -14.04 -13.15 1.20
N VAL A 77 -13.56 -13.23 -0.04
CA VAL A 77 -13.39 -12.06 -0.92
C VAL A 77 -14.76 -11.64 -1.44
N THR A 78 -15.34 -10.60 -0.82
CA THR A 78 -16.63 -10.01 -1.20
C THR A 78 -16.58 -8.50 -0.95
N GLN A 79 -17.42 -7.74 -1.65
CA GLN A 79 -17.52 -6.28 -1.45
C GLN A 79 -17.87 -5.93 0.01
N ASN A 80 -18.73 -6.71 0.66
CA ASN A 80 -19.11 -6.49 2.06
C ASN A 80 -17.91 -6.64 3.01
N ASN A 81 -17.03 -7.59 2.71
CA ASN A 81 -15.81 -7.87 3.48
C ASN A 81 -14.63 -6.95 3.11
N ALA A 82 -14.80 -6.09 2.11
CA ALA A 82 -13.84 -5.03 1.82
C ALA A 82 -13.90 -3.96 2.92
N HIS A 83 -12.76 -3.33 3.18
CA HIS A 83 -12.68 -2.14 3.99
C HIS A 83 -13.17 -0.91 3.19
N PRO A 84 -13.71 0.14 3.85
CA PRO A 84 -13.88 0.29 5.31
C PRO A 84 -15.07 -0.50 5.87
N PHE A 85 -15.09 -0.61 7.20
CA PHE A 85 -16.23 -1.10 7.97
C PHE A 85 -16.86 0.02 8.78
N GLN A 86 -18.19 0.00 8.89
CA GLN A 86 -18.95 0.93 9.72
C GLN A 86 -19.74 0.16 10.78
N ASN A 87 -19.63 0.58 12.04
CA ASN A 87 -20.44 0.10 13.16
C ASN A 87 -20.94 1.29 13.97
N GLY A 88 -22.25 1.58 13.90
CA GLY A 88 -22.82 2.77 14.52
C GLY A 88 -22.15 4.05 14.00
N ALA A 89 -21.63 4.86 14.93
CA ALA A 89 -20.95 6.12 14.62
C ALA A 89 -19.49 5.94 14.17
N ILE A 90 -18.94 4.72 14.22
CA ILE A 90 -17.53 4.45 13.94
C ILE A 90 -17.38 3.88 12.54
N MET A 91 -16.54 4.52 11.73
CA MET A 91 -16.13 4.00 10.42
C MET A 91 -14.61 3.90 10.34
N GLY A 92 -14.06 2.81 9.84
CA GLY A 92 -12.61 2.70 9.75
C GLY A 92 -12.04 1.52 8.99
N VAL A 93 -10.72 1.49 9.00
CA VAL A 93 -9.87 0.50 8.32
C VAL A 93 -8.86 -0.11 9.29
N HIS A 94 -8.42 -1.33 8.98
CA HIS A 94 -7.54 -2.12 9.83
C HIS A 94 -6.51 -2.86 8.98
N ASN A 95 -5.23 -2.71 9.32
CA ASN A 95 -4.16 -3.56 8.82
C ASN A 95 -3.56 -4.30 10.01
N GLY A 96 -3.59 -5.62 9.96
CA GLY A 96 -3.17 -6.45 11.09
C GLY A 96 -3.92 -7.76 11.13
N MET A 97 -3.86 -8.43 12.27
CA MET A 97 -4.60 -9.67 12.52
C MET A 97 -5.07 -9.72 13.97
N ILE A 98 -6.35 -10.03 14.16
CA ILE A 98 -6.95 -10.20 15.48
C ILE A 98 -7.03 -11.68 15.83
N ARG A 99 -6.13 -12.12 16.70
CA ARG A 99 -5.93 -13.54 17.03
C ARG A 99 -7.11 -14.15 17.77
N ASN A 100 -7.68 -13.41 18.70
CA ASN A 100 -8.81 -13.87 19.51
C ASN A 100 -10.17 -13.46 18.94
N PHE A 101 -10.25 -13.26 17.62
CA PHE A 101 -11.49 -12.84 16.96
C PHE A 101 -12.64 -13.80 17.22
N VAL A 102 -12.42 -15.12 17.09
CA VAL A 102 -13.48 -16.12 17.25
C VAL A 102 -14.05 -16.10 18.68
N GLU A 103 -13.19 -15.96 19.68
CA GLU A 103 -13.57 -15.85 21.09
C GLU A 103 -14.35 -14.56 21.35
N LEU A 104 -13.88 -13.42 20.83
CA LEU A 104 -14.57 -12.14 20.98
C LEU A 104 -15.93 -12.16 20.28
N LYS A 105 -15.97 -12.63 19.04
CA LYS A 105 -17.17 -12.81 18.23
C LYS A 105 -18.23 -13.60 19.00
N LYS A 106 -17.85 -14.73 19.57
CA LYS A 106 -18.73 -15.57 20.42
C LYS A 106 -19.13 -14.89 21.72
N TYR A 107 -18.20 -14.24 22.42
CA TYR A 107 -18.46 -13.58 23.69
C TYR A 107 -19.49 -12.45 23.55
N TYR A 108 -19.38 -11.66 22.47
CA TYR A 108 -20.30 -10.56 22.17
C TYR A 108 -21.53 -10.98 21.36
N LYS A 109 -21.68 -12.28 21.02
CA LYS A 109 -22.78 -12.81 20.21
C LYS A 109 -22.90 -12.07 18.87
N GLN A 110 -21.78 -11.95 18.18
CA GLN A 110 -21.64 -11.30 16.88
C GLN A 110 -21.36 -12.37 15.81
N ASP A 111 -22.14 -13.45 15.82
CA ASP A 111 -21.90 -14.65 15.01
C ASP A 111 -21.94 -14.40 13.49
N GLU A 112 -22.47 -13.25 13.09
CA GLU A 112 -22.55 -12.74 11.72
C GLU A 112 -21.24 -12.13 11.17
N LEU A 113 -20.31 -11.67 12.03
CA LEU A 113 -19.09 -10.99 11.54
C LEU A 113 -18.20 -11.96 10.78
N GLU A 114 -17.84 -11.65 9.54
CA GLU A 114 -17.02 -12.54 8.71
C GLU A 114 -15.54 -12.18 8.78
N VAL A 115 -15.22 -10.91 9.01
CA VAL A 115 -13.85 -10.39 9.02
C VAL A 115 -13.48 -9.97 10.43
N ASP A 116 -12.26 -10.31 10.82
CA ASP A 116 -11.73 -10.04 12.16
C ASP A 116 -11.68 -8.54 12.49
N SER A 117 -11.44 -7.69 11.48
CA SER A 117 -11.54 -6.23 11.55
C SER A 117 -12.86 -5.71 12.12
N GLU A 118 -14.00 -6.36 11.83
CA GLU A 118 -15.33 -5.85 12.21
C GLU A 118 -15.50 -5.77 13.73
N ILE A 119 -14.88 -6.70 14.47
CA ILE A 119 -14.94 -6.71 15.94
C ILE A 119 -14.27 -5.47 16.54
N LEU A 120 -13.25 -4.91 15.87
CA LEU A 120 -12.55 -3.71 16.34
C LEU A 120 -13.49 -2.51 16.36
N PHE A 121 -14.24 -2.32 15.27
CA PHE A 121 -15.17 -1.21 15.13
C PHE A 121 -16.40 -1.39 16.01
N TYR A 122 -16.88 -2.63 16.19
CA TYR A 122 -17.89 -2.93 17.22
C TYR A 122 -17.42 -2.54 18.63
N LEU A 123 -16.20 -2.93 19.02
CA LEU A 123 -15.63 -2.62 20.33
C LEU A 123 -15.43 -1.11 20.52
N LEU A 124 -14.93 -0.41 19.50
CA LEU A 124 -14.79 1.05 19.52
C LEU A 124 -16.14 1.75 19.71
N ASN A 125 -17.16 1.35 18.96
CA ASN A 125 -18.49 1.96 19.04
C ASN A 125 -19.17 1.71 20.40
N THR A 126 -19.01 0.52 20.98
CA THR A 126 -19.71 0.12 22.21
C THR A 126 -18.96 0.43 23.50
N GLN A 127 -17.62 0.41 23.46
CA GLN A 127 -16.76 0.47 24.65
C GLN A 127 -15.57 1.42 24.49
N GLY A 128 -15.38 2.04 23.33
CA GLY A 128 -14.22 2.87 23.03
C GLY A 128 -12.91 2.10 23.10
N ILE A 129 -11.83 2.82 23.40
CA ILE A 129 -10.46 2.28 23.49
C ILE A 129 -10.33 1.16 24.55
N GLU A 130 -11.12 1.21 25.63
CA GLU A 130 -11.13 0.16 26.66
C GLU A 130 -11.64 -1.19 26.14
N GLY A 131 -12.45 -1.16 25.06
CA GLY A 131 -12.82 -2.37 24.32
C GLY A 131 -11.60 -3.07 23.71
N LEU A 132 -10.68 -2.29 23.12
CA LEU A 132 -9.52 -2.80 22.40
C LEU A 132 -8.48 -3.49 23.31
N LYS A 133 -8.46 -3.22 24.62
CA LYS A 133 -7.60 -3.95 25.58
C LYS A 133 -7.96 -5.44 25.73
N LYS A 134 -9.11 -5.85 25.19
CA LYS A 134 -9.55 -7.26 25.13
C LYS A 134 -9.04 -7.98 23.90
N VAL A 135 -8.59 -7.24 22.89
CA VAL A 135 -8.06 -7.74 21.62
C VAL A 135 -6.65 -8.24 21.84
N VAL A 136 -6.34 -9.39 21.24
CA VAL A 136 -5.00 -9.97 21.18
C VAL A 136 -4.58 -9.99 19.71
N GLY A 137 -3.46 -9.35 19.37
CA GLY A 137 -2.96 -9.31 18.00
C GLY A 137 -2.04 -8.13 17.75
N TYR A 138 -1.79 -7.84 16.48
CA TYR A 138 -1.06 -6.66 16.02
C TYR A 138 -1.93 -5.93 15.00
N TYR A 139 -1.97 -4.61 15.07
CA TYR A 139 -2.85 -3.82 14.23
C TYR A 139 -2.45 -2.34 14.14
N THR A 140 -2.63 -1.78 12.95
CA THR A 140 -2.85 -0.36 12.72
C THR A 140 -4.32 -0.18 12.37
N ILE A 141 -5.02 0.67 13.13
CA ILE A 141 -6.40 1.05 12.83
C ILE A 141 -6.51 2.56 12.63
N ILE A 142 -7.32 2.96 11.65
CA ILE A 142 -7.69 4.35 11.40
C ILE A 142 -9.21 4.42 11.36
N TRP A 143 -9.80 5.32 12.14
CA TRP A 143 -11.26 5.47 12.18
C TRP A 143 -11.70 6.92 12.40
N SER A 144 -12.92 7.21 11.93
CA SER A 144 -13.69 8.40 12.25
C SER A 144 -14.80 8.07 13.25
N ASP A 145 -15.28 9.09 13.95
CA ASP A 145 -16.43 9.03 14.86
C ASP A 145 -17.39 10.15 14.47
N GLU A 146 -18.61 9.82 14.05
CA GLU A 146 -19.64 10.81 13.68
C GLU A 146 -19.95 11.78 14.82
N LYS A 147 -19.66 11.42 16.08
CA LYS A 147 -19.81 12.32 17.24
C LYS A 147 -18.70 13.36 17.34
N ASN A 148 -17.59 13.16 16.65
CA ASN A 148 -16.40 14.01 16.64
C ASN A 148 -15.94 14.23 15.18
N PRO A 149 -16.74 14.88 14.32
CA PRO A 149 -16.51 14.92 12.86
C PRO A 149 -15.22 15.65 12.45
N ASP A 150 -14.71 16.54 13.30
CA ASP A 150 -13.45 17.25 13.06
C ASP A 150 -12.20 16.43 13.45
N LYS A 151 -12.37 15.16 13.85
CA LYS A 151 -11.29 14.29 14.31
C LYS A 151 -11.17 13.02 13.46
N LEU A 152 -9.92 12.68 13.17
CA LEU A 152 -9.52 11.35 12.68
C LEU A 152 -8.62 10.69 13.74
N TYR A 153 -8.83 9.41 13.99
CA TYR A 153 -8.14 8.68 15.05
C TYR A 153 -7.28 7.56 14.46
N TRP A 154 -6.01 7.50 14.87
CA TRP A 154 -5.12 6.37 14.53
C TRP A 154 -4.67 5.67 15.80
N LEU A 155 -4.61 4.34 15.78
CA LEU A 155 -3.99 3.56 16.83
C LEU A 155 -3.08 2.50 16.21
N VAL A 156 -1.84 2.47 16.68
CA VAL A 156 -0.80 1.54 16.20
C VAL A 156 -0.38 0.65 17.36
N HIS A 157 -0.46 -0.65 17.16
CA HIS A 157 -0.05 -1.69 18.12
C HIS A 157 0.72 -2.78 17.38
N GLU A 158 2.04 -2.85 17.58
CA GLU A 158 2.94 -3.81 16.93
C GLU A 158 2.81 -3.91 15.40
N CYS A 159 2.38 -2.83 14.76
CA CYS A 159 2.25 -2.68 13.31
C CYS A 159 2.90 -1.35 12.88
N SER A 160 2.80 -1.00 11.59
CA SER A 160 3.42 0.19 11.03
C SER A 160 2.40 1.22 10.56
N LEU A 161 2.79 2.48 10.68
CA LEU A 161 2.15 3.62 10.03
C LEU A 161 3.19 4.75 9.99
N ALA A 162 3.48 5.25 8.80
CA ALA A 162 4.31 6.41 8.58
C ALA A 162 3.44 7.57 8.09
N TYR A 163 3.88 8.80 8.36
CA TYR A 163 3.22 10.00 7.83
C TYR A 163 4.22 11.11 7.51
N SER A 164 3.91 11.92 6.50
CA SER A 164 4.60 13.17 6.17
C SER A 164 3.66 14.36 6.36
N ARG A 165 4.19 15.45 6.91
CA ARG A 165 3.50 16.74 7.01
C ARG A 165 4.00 17.66 5.92
N GLU A 166 3.10 18.07 5.05
CA GLU A 166 3.32 19.14 4.08
C GLU A 166 2.77 20.46 4.64
N LYS A 167 2.92 21.55 3.88
CA LYS A 167 2.60 22.91 4.34
C LYS A 167 1.16 23.03 4.89
N ASP A 168 0.19 22.43 4.23
CA ASP A 168 -1.24 22.51 4.54
C ASP A 168 -1.98 21.18 4.36
N SER A 169 -1.24 20.08 4.29
CA SER A 169 -1.77 18.72 4.17
C SER A 169 -0.89 17.72 4.93
N MET A 170 -1.43 16.53 5.14
CA MET A 170 -0.70 15.41 5.71
C MET A 170 -0.98 14.18 4.89
N TYR A 171 0.05 13.37 4.62
CA TYR A 171 -0.06 12.08 3.94
C TYR A 171 0.37 10.98 4.87
N PHE A 172 -0.26 9.82 4.77
CA PHE A 172 0.08 8.66 5.58
C PHE A 172 -0.03 7.38 4.76
N ALA A 173 0.78 6.40 5.13
CA ALA A 173 0.69 5.04 4.61
C ALA A 173 1.29 4.06 5.61
N THR A 174 0.88 2.80 5.52
CA THR A 174 1.47 1.72 6.30
C THR A 174 2.92 1.41 5.91
N ASP A 175 3.38 1.85 4.74
CA ASP A 175 4.77 1.77 4.31
C ASP A 175 5.34 3.18 4.07
N GLY A 176 6.44 3.50 4.76
CA GLY A 176 7.12 4.80 4.62
C GLY A 176 7.78 4.98 3.25
N ASP A 177 8.25 3.90 2.64
CA ASP A 177 8.88 3.95 1.32
C ASP A 177 7.86 4.36 0.25
N ASP A 178 6.62 3.85 0.34
CA ASP A 178 5.51 4.24 -0.55
C ASP A 178 5.22 5.74 -0.47
N LEU A 179 5.31 6.33 0.74
CA LEU A 179 5.14 7.78 0.93
C LEU A 179 6.24 8.58 0.26
N GLU A 180 7.50 8.19 0.41
CA GLU A 180 8.61 8.91 -0.22
C GLU A 180 8.51 8.84 -1.75
N ILE A 181 8.15 7.67 -2.29
CA ILE A 181 7.92 7.47 -3.73
C ILE A 181 6.76 8.35 -4.22
N ALA A 182 5.60 8.28 -3.56
CA ALA A 182 4.41 9.00 -4.01
C ALA A 182 4.54 10.53 -3.92
N LEU A 183 5.29 11.04 -2.93
CA LEU A 183 5.55 12.46 -2.77
C LEU A 183 6.58 13.00 -3.78
N GLY A 184 7.38 12.13 -4.39
CA GLY A 184 8.35 12.48 -5.43
C GLY A 184 9.50 13.38 -4.97
N HIS A 185 9.69 13.52 -3.65
CA HIS A 185 10.76 14.30 -3.04
C HIS A 185 11.14 13.69 -1.68
N LYS A 186 12.30 14.11 -1.14
CA LYS A 186 12.76 13.65 0.17
C LYS A 186 11.87 14.25 1.28
N ALA A 187 10.77 13.58 1.57
CA ALA A 187 9.83 13.95 2.60
C ALA A 187 10.39 13.66 4.00
N LYS A 188 9.96 14.43 5.00
CA LYS A 188 10.26 14.10 6.40
C LYS A 188 9.25 13.07 6.89
N LEU A 189 9.61 11.79 6.72
CA LEU A 189 8.82 10.68 7.24
C LEU A 189 8.89 10.64 8.77
N ILE A 190 7.74 10.48 9.39
CA ILE A 190 7.59 10.26 10.83
C ILE A 190 6.92 8.91 11.02
N GLU A 191 7.65 7.98 11.62
CA GLU A 191 7.10 6.70 12.05
C GLU A 191 6.20 6.89 13.26
N SER A 192 5.15 6.08 13.32
CA SER A 192 4.25 6.02 14.47
C SER A 192 4.93 5.41 15.69
N ASP A 193 4.47 5.86 16.85
CA ASP A 193 4.85 5.34 18.15
C ASP A 193 3.99 4.10 18.45
N GLU A 194 4.61 3.05 18.97
CA GLU A 194 3.91 1.84 19.40
C GLU A 194 2.88 2.15 20.51
N ASP A 195 1.80 1.37 20.58
CA ASP A 195 0.64 1.49 21.48
C ASP A 195 0.11 2.93 21.64
N THR A 196 0.18 3.73 20.59
CA THR A 196 -0.12 5.16 20.70
C THR A 196 -1.38 5.50 19.92
N LEU A 197 -2.31 6.14 20.62
CA LEU A 197 -3.48 6.79 20.04
C LEU A 197 -3.09 8.19 19.54
N TYR A 198 -3.43 8.46 18.30
CA TYR A 198 -3.30 9.75 17.64
C TYR A 198 -4.70 10.32 17.45
N GLU A 199 -4.99 11.45 18.08
CA GLU A 199 -6.19 12.24 17.80
C GLU A 199 -5.79 13.42 16.91
N ILE A 200 -6.30 13.45 15.70
CA ILE A 200 -5.90 14.38 14.66
C ILE A 200 -7.05 15.32 14.36
N ASP A 201 -6.85 16.61 14.63
CA ASP A 201 -7.76 17.64 14.15
C ASP A 201 -7.56 17.81 12.64
N ILE A 202 -8.60 17.49 11.86
CA ILE A 202 -8.51 17.45 10.39
C ILE A 202 -8.41 18.85 9.77
N ASN A 203 -8.85 19.88 10.49
CA ASN A 203 -8.84 21.27 10.04
C ASN A 203 -7.49 21.95 10.33
N THR A 204 -6.87 21.65 11.48
CA THR A 204 -5.61 22.27 11.90
C THR A 204 -4.38 21.37 11.73
N LEU A 205 -4.57 20.08 11.41
CA LEU A 205 -3.52 19.05 11.37
C LEU A 205 -2.76 18.92 12.71
N LYS A 206 -3.41 19.28 13.82
CA LYS A 206 -2.82 19.15 15.15
C LYS A 206 -3.01 17.72 15.62
N ILE A 207 -1.92 17.09 16.06
CA ILE A 207 -1.93 15.72 16.58
C ILE A 207 -1.78 15.79 18.09
N THR A 208 -2.69 15.13 18.80
CA THR A 208 -2.53 14.79 20.22
C THR A 208 -2.19 13.31 20.30
N LYS A 209 -1.09 12.98 20.98
CA LYS A 209 -0.64 11.60 21.15
C LYS A 209 -0.88 11.12 22.58
N THR A 210 -1.46 9.94 22.73
CA THR A 210 -1.73 9.31 24.04
C THR A 210 -1.26 7.87 24.02
N LYS A 211 -0.33 7.50 24.90
CA LYS A 211 0.11 6.10 25.07
C LYS A 211 -0.99 5.29 25.74
N ILE A 212 -1.37 4.16 25.13
CA ILE A 212 -2.40 3.25 25.61
C ILE A 212 -1.73 2.08 26.31
N ASN A 213 -2.03 1.91 27.59
CA ASN A 213 -1.51 0.79 28.38
C ASN A 213 -2.47 -0.41 28.34
N GLY A 214 -1.93 -1.62 28.37
CA GLY A 214 -2.72 -2.85 28.48
C GLY A 214 -3.30 -3.38 27.16
N LEU A 215 -2.81 -2.90 26.01
CA LEU A 215 -2.97 -3.61 24.74
C LEU A 215 -2.20 -4.94 24.82
N LYS A 216 -2.74 -5.98 24.19
CA LYS A 216 -2.20 -7.33 24.29
C LYS A 216 -1.65 -7.77 22.94
N THR A 217 -0.36 -8.04 22.93
CA THR A 217 0.26 -8.79 21.85
C THR A 217 0.08 -10.30 22.05
N ASP A 218 0.28 -11.03 20.97
CA ASP A 218 0.39 -12.48 20.95
C ASP A 218 1.75 -12.90 21.55
N SER A 219 1.84 -12.94 22.88
CA SER A 219 3.09 -13.19 23.64
C SER A 219 3.70 -14.60 23.48
N GLY A 220 3.28 -15.38 22.48
CA GLY A 220 3.89 -16.65 22.07
C GLY A 220 4.89 -16.53 20.91
N TYR A 221 4.97 -15.37 20.25
CA TYR A 221 5.93 -15.09 19.18
C TYR A 221 6.72 -13.83 19.54
N THR A 222 8.04 -13.96 19.69
CA THR A 222 8.93 -12.83 19.94
C THR A 222 8.78 -11.76 18.86
N SER A 223 8.44 -10.54 19.26
CA SER A 223 8.58 -9.36 18.42
C SER A 223 10.02 -9.25 17.93
N TYR A 224 10.24 -9.33 16.63
CA TYR A 224 11.54 -9.03 16.05
C TYR A 224 11.77 -7.53 16.15
N LYS A 225 12.38 -7.11 17.25
CA LYS A 225 13.14 -5.87 17.31
C LYS A 225 14.30 -5.97 16.35
N THR A 226 14.29 -5.16 15.30
CA THR A 226 15.54 -4.71 14.66
C THR A 226 15.49 -3.21 14.40
N LYS A 227 16.27 -2.47 15.19
CA LYS A 227 16.89 -1.24 14.70
C LYS A 227 17.62 -1.59 13.40
N SER A 228 17.24 -0.92 12.31
CA SER A 228 17.73 -1.13 10.94
C SER A 228 17.64 -2.57 10.42
N SER A 229 16.44 -3.06 10.17
CA SER A 229 16.21 -3.98 9.06
C SER A 229 14.71 -4.17 8.86
N TYR A 230 14.21 -3.72 7.70
CA TYR A 230 13.08 -4.35 7.04
C TYR A 230 13.35 -5.86 7.00
N ILE A 231 12.71 -6.62 7.89
CA ILE A 231 12.64 -8.07 7.80
C ILE A 231 11.16 -8.39 7.84
N SER A 232 10.67 -8.68 6.65
CA SER A 232 9.59 -9.61 6.35
C SER A 232 8.92 -10.29 7.54
N ALA A 233 7.68 -9.89 7.85
CA ALA A 233 6.72 -10.72 8.58
C ALA A 233 6.12 -11.77 7.61
N HIS A 234 6.94 -12.67 7.05
CA HIS A 234 6.54 -13.45 5.88
C HIS A 234 6.75 -14.97 5.97
N ARG A 235 6.63 -15.54 7.17
CA ARG A 235 6.42 -17.00 7.29
C ARG A 235 5.49 -17.31 8.45
N ILE A 236 4.34 -17.90 8.15
CA ILE A 236 3.52 -18.53 9.18
C ILE A 236 4.12 -19.93 9.39
N GLU A 237 4.91 -20.11 10.45
CA GLU A 237 5.32 -21.46 10.85
C GLU A 237 4.24 -22.07 11.74
N TYR A 238 3.84 -23.30 11.40
CA TYR A 238 2.93 -24.12 12.20
C TYR A 238 3.39 -24.13 13.67
N SER A 239 2.61 -23.54 14.58
CA SER A 239 2.88 -23.66 16.01
C SER A 239 2.11 -24.83 16.59
N GLU A 240 2.61 -25.42 17.68
CA GLU A 240 1.88 -26.45 18.43
C GLU A 240 0.53 -25.94 18.97
N ASN A 241 0.33 -24.61 19.02
CA ASN A 241 -0.88 -23.94 19.50
C ASN A 241 -1.97 -23.77 18.42
N ASP A 242 -1.70 -24.07 17.14
CA ASP A 242 -2.68 -23.99 16.03
C ASP A 242 -3.55 -25.26 15.91
N TRP A 243 -3.66 -26.04 16.99
CA TRP A 243 -4.31 -27.35 17.01
C TRP A 243 -5.79 -27.32 16.59
N TYR A 244 -6.46 -26.17 16.72
CA TYR A 244 -7.87 -25.98 16.38
C TYR A 244 -8.11 -25.67 14.89
N ARG A 245 -7.05 -25.46 14.09
CA ARG A 245 -7.13 -25.18 12.63
C ARG A 245 -6.42 -26.21 11.76
N LYS A 246 -5.94 -27.31 12.34
CA LYS A 246 -5.22 -28.37 11.60
C LYS A 246 -6.04 -29.06 10.52
N ASP A 247 -7.38 -28.97 10.60
CA ASP A 247 -8.31 -29.59 9.67
C ASP A 247 -9.07 -28.55 8.79
N ASP A 248 -8.75 -27.26 8.90
CA ASP A 248 -9.34 -26.19 8.07
C ASP A 248 -8.58 -26.08 6.74
N SER A 249 -9.03 -26.87 5.76
CA SER A 249 -8.39 -26.99 4.45
C SER A 249 -8.37 -25.69 3.64
N GLU A 250 -9.35 -24.81 3.83
CA GLU A 250 -9.41 -23.51 3.16
C GLU A 250 -8.38 -22.54 3.76
N TRP A 251 -8.26 -22.52 5.10
CA TRP A 251 -7.23 -21.74 5.78
C TRP A 251 -5.81 -22.23 5.45
N ILE A 252 -5.58 -23.56 5.44
CA ILE A 252 -4.29 -24.16 5.09
C ILE A 252 -3.90 -23.78 3.66
N ALA A 253 -4.82 -23.91 2.69
CA ALA A 253 -4.55 -23.53 1.30
C ALA A 253 -4.22 -22.04 1.15
N ASN A 254 -4.88 -21.16 1.92
CA ASN A 254 -4.59 -19.73 1.92
C ASN A 254 -3.23 -19.39 2.53
N VAL A 255 -2.84 -20.08 3.61
CA VAL A 255 -1.51 -19.93 4.22
C VAL A 255 -0.41 -20.46 3.30
N GLU A 256 -0.62 -21.60 2.64
CA GLU A 256 0.32 -22.15 1.67
C GLU A 256 0.46 -21.23 0.44
N LYS A 257 -0.65 -20.68 -0.06
CA LYS A 257 -0.64 -19.67 -1.13
C LYS A 257 0.14 -18.43 -0.71
N ARG A 258 -0.04 -17.95 0.52
CA ARG A 258 0.72 -16.83 1.08
C ARG A 258 2.20 -17.15 1.18
N ASN A 259 2.57 -18.28 1.76
CA ASN A 259 3.97 -18.68 1.91
C ASN A 259 4.64 -18.81 0.53
N ALA A 260 3.95 -19.34 -0.49
CA ALA A 260 4.47 -19.42 -1.86
C ALA A 260 4.61 -18.04 -2.53
N GLN A 261 3.70 -17.11 -2.26
CA GLN A 261 3.74 -15.73 -2.79
C GLN A 261 4.81 -14.89 -2.07
N ASP A 262 4.99 -15.11 -0.77
CA ASP A 262 6.06 -14.55 0.06
C ASP A 262 7.43 -15.11 -0.38
N GLU A 263 7.54 -16.40 -0.69
CA GLU A 263 8.76 -16.99 -1.29
C GLU A 263 9.06 -16.39 -2.66
N LYS A 264 8.03 -16.15 -3.50
CA LYS A 264 8.19 -15.49 -4.79
C LYS A 264 8.59 -14.02 -4.62
N TRP A 265 7.99 -13.31 -3.66
CA TRP A 265 8.31 -11.92 -3.35
C TRP A 265 9.71 -11.79 -2.78
N GLU A 266 10.10 -12.64 -1.83
CA GLU A 266 11.45 -12.67 -1.25
C GLU A 266 12.47 -13.07 -2.31
N ALA A 267 12.16 -14.04 -3.18
CA ALA A 267 13.03 -14.37 -4.31
C ALA A 267 13.17 -13.19 -5.28
N ASP A 268 12.10 -12.46 -5.58
CA ASP A 268 12.14 -11.29 -6.47
C ASP A 268 12.83 -10.10 -5.80
N TYR A 269 12.63 -9.89 -4.50
CA TYR A 269 13.30 -8.89 -3.67
C TYR A 269 14.80 -9.20 -3.53
N GLN A 270 15.18 -10.43 -3.21
CA GLN A 270 16.57 -10.88 -3.19
C GLN A 270 17.21 -10.84 -4.58
N LYS A 271 16.45 -11.08 -5.66
CA LYS A 271 16.91 -10.90 -7.04
C LYS A 271 17.14 -9.41 -7.37
N ARG A 272 16.28 -8.51 -6.87
CA ARG A 272 16.45 -7.05 -6.94
C ARG A 272 17.65 -6.59 -6.11
N LEU A 273 17.87 -7.15 -4.92
CA LEU A 273 19.03 -6.87 -4.06
C LEU A 273 20.35 -7.40 -4.63
N LYS A 274 20.37 -8.61 -5.21
CA LYS A 274 21.55 -9.17 -5.90
C LYS A 274 21.85 -8.44 -7.21
N LYS A 275 20.84 -7.89 -7.90
CA LYS A 275 21.03 -6.91 -8.98
C LYS A 275 21.61 -5.59 -8.45
N ALA A 276 21.24 -5.18 -7.24
CA ALA A 276 21.72 -3.95 -6.60
C ALA A 276 23.15 -4.03 -6.04
N GLU A 277 23.76 -5.22 -5.95
CA GLU A 277 25.18 -5.38 -5.59
C GLU A 277 26.14 -5.11 -6.77
N PHE A 278 25.65 -5.08 -8.01
CA PHE A 278 26.40 -4.45 -9.10
C PHE A 278 26.22 -2.93 -9.02
N LYS A 279 27.10 -2.31 -8.21
CA LYS A 279 27.39 -0.88 -8.20
C LYS A 279 26.11 0.00 -8.14
N ARG A 280 25.75 0.47 -6.94
CA ARG A 280 25.08 1.78 -6.80
C ARG A 280 26.00 2.86 -7.37
N VAL A 281 25.99 2.99 -8.68
CA VAL A 281 26.29 4.24 -9.35
C VAL A 281 24.92 4.74 -9.78
N TYR A 282 24.48 5.81 -9.16
CA TYR A 282 23.33 6.57 -9.63
C TYR A 282 23.75 7.25 -10.94
N ASP A 283 23.93 6.47 -12.01
CA ASP A 283 24.25 7.02 -13.31
C ASP A 283 23.00 7.68 -13.87
N THR A 284 22.97 8.99 -13.70
CA THR A 284 22.10 9.88 -14.45
C THR A 284 22.57 9.88 -15.90
N TYR A 285 21.71 9.48 -16.82
CA TYR A 285 21.99 9.60 -18.25
C TYR A 285 21.12 10.71 -18.86
N SER A 286 21.73 11.46 -19.77
CA SER A 286 21.07 12.54 -20.49
C SER A 286 20.57 12.01 -21.82
N MET A 287 19.30 12.24 -22.11
CA MET A 287 18.68 11.90 -23.39
C MET A 287 17.87 13.07 -23.93
N LYS A 288 17.52 13.03 -25.22
CA LYS A 288 16.58 13.97 -25.84
C LYS A 288 15.15 13.44 -25.68
N CYS A 289 14.24 14.27 -25.19
CA CYS A 289 12.83 13.92 -25.10
C CYS A 289 12.24 13.85 -26.51
N PRO A 290 11.61 12.72 -26.94
CA PRO A 290 11.11 12.59 -28.31
C PRO A 290 9.89 13.48 -28.61
N TYR A 291 9.23 13.99 -27.57
CA TYR A 291 7.99 14.78 -27.70
C TYR A 291 8.22 16.29 -27.72
N CYS A 292 9.32 16.77 -27.14
CA CYS A 292 9.63 18.21 -27.10
C CYS A 292 11.08 18.54 -27.49
N ASP A 293 11.88 17.53 -27.81
CA ASP A 293 13.30 17.63 -28.17
C ASP A 293 14.19 18.30 -27.10
N GLU A 294 13.69 18.45 -25.87
CA GLU A 294 14.47 18.97 -24.76
C GLU A 294 15.40 17.90 -24.17
N SER A 295 16.58 18.32 -23.73
CA SER A 295 17.53 17.43 -23.06
C SER A 295 17.08 17.16 -21.63
N VAL A 296 16.80 15.90 -21.32
CA VAL A 296 16.31 15.43 -20.02
C VAL A 296 17.30 14.49 -19.38
N THR A 297 17.51 14.66 -18.08
CA THR A 297 18.35 13.78 -17.27
C THR A 297 17.44 12.81 -16.51
N VAL A 298 17.56 11.54 -16.84
CA VAL A 298 16.75 10.46 -16.27
C VAL A 298 17.62 9.54 -15.42
N ASN A 299 17.02 8.90 -14.43
CA ASN A 299 17.66 7.84 -13.65
C ASN A 299 16.72 6.62 -13.63
N GLU A 300 17.27 5.42 -13.50
CA GLU A 300 16.48 4.17 -13.44
C GLU A 300 15.52 4.12 -12.25
N ALA A 301 15.69 5.00 -11.25
CA ALA A 301 14.91 4.94 -10.04
C ALA A 301 13.60 5.75 -10.11
N HIS A 302 13.58 7.01 -10.55
CA HIS A 302 12.42 7.89 -10.21
C HIS A 302 12.22 9.14 -11.10
N LYS A 303 12.65 9.17 -12.37
CA LYS A 303 12.33 10.30 -13.27
C LYS A 303 11.78 9.85 -14.61
N GLU A 304 10.58 9.30 -14.54
CA GLU A 304 9.84 8.79 -15.69
C GLU A 304 8.93 9.85 -16.31
N ILE A 305 9.08 11.14 -15.99
CA ILE A 305 8.25 12.21 -16.57
C ILE A 305 9.18 13.31 -17.09
N CYS A 306 9.06 13.65 -18.38
CA CYS A 306 9.77 14.79 -18.95
C CYS A 306 9.37 16.07 -18.20
N PRO A 307 10.30 16.83 -17.59
CA PRO A 307 9.95 18.01 -16.82
C PRO A 307 9.42 19.17 -17.68
N PHE A 308 9.65 19.11 -19.00
CA PHE A 308 9.25 20.15 -19.95
C PHE A 308 7.85 19.91 -20.51
N CYS A 309 7.58 18.70 -21.02
CA CYS A 309 6.29 18.37 -21.64
C CYS A 309 5.39 17.48 -20.79
N ARG A 310 5.85 17.07 -19.60
CA ARG A 310 5.11 16.24 -18.63
C ARG A 310 4.72 14.85 -19.14
N THR A 311 5.27 14.40 -20.27
CA THR A 311 5.03 13.06 -20.82
C THR A 311 5.79 11.99 -20.04
N TYR A 312 5.11 10.87 -19.78
CA TYR A 312 5.68 9.72 -19.13
C TYR A 312 6.64 8.97 -20.08
N LEU A 313 7.86 8.67 -19.61
CA LEU A 313 8.98 8.10 -20.36
C LEU A 313 9.25 6.64 -19.98
N SER A 314 8.52 6.07 -19.03
CA SER A 314 8.77 4.70 -18.56
C SER A 314 8.24 3.62 -19.50
N GLY A 315 8.97 2.51 -19.56
CA GLY A 315 8.65 1.36 -20.41
C GLY A 315 9.29 1.39 -21.80
N GLN A 316 9.95 2.50 -22.19
CA GLN A 316 10.53 2.66 -23.51
C GLN A 316 12.05 2.83 -23.53
N VAL A 317 12.77 2.86 -22.41
CA VAL A 317 14.24 3.05 -22.43
C VAL A 317 14.98 1.70 -22.35
N TYR A 318 15.88 1.45 -23.30
CA TYR A 318 16.78 0.30 -23.36
C TYR A 318 18.24 0.68 -23.25
N TYR A 319 18.98 -0.10 -22.47
CA TYR A 319 20.42 0.07 -22.27
C TYR A 319 21.22 -0.90 -23.13
N CYS A 320 22.18 -0.39 -23.91
CA CYS A 320 23.10 -1.21 -24.68
C CYS A 320 24.36 -1.50 -23.87
N GLY A 321 24.49 -2.72 -23.33
CA GLY A 321 25.66 -3.13 -22.56
C GLY A 321 26.99 -3.22 -23.33
N ALA A 322 26.98 -3.02 -24.65
CA ALA A 322 28.20 -3.00 -25.47
C ALA A 322 28.82 -1.60 -25.64
N CYS A 323 28.01 -0.54 -25.53
CA CYS A 323 28.49 0.85 -25.68
C CYS A 323 28.04 1.78 -24.55
N ASP A 324 27.38 1.23 -23.53
CA ASP A 324 26.89 1.93 -22.33
C ASP A 324 25.95 3.11 -22.62
N ASN A 325 25.30 3.10 -23.79
CA ASN A 325 24.32 4.12 -24.19
C ASN A 325 22.88 3.63 -23.96
N ALA A 326 21.99 4.56 -23.64
CA ALA A 326 20.55 4.33 -23.50
C ALA A 326 19.77 4.87 -24.70
N TYR A 327 18.74 4.14 -25.15
CA TYR A 327 17.90 4.46 -26.30
C TYR A 327 16.42 4.28 -26.00
N MET A 328 15.56 4.98 -26.73
CA MET A 328 14.13 4.69 -26.73
C MET A 328 13.83 3.48 -27.63
N LEU A 329 12.81 2.70 -27.25
CA LEU A 329 12.30 1.51 -27.92
C LEU A 329 11.99 1.77 -29.39
N ASP A 330 11.38 2.92 -29.63
CA ASP A 330 10.90 3.41 -30.91
C ASP A 330 12.06 3.80 -31.85
N ASN A 331 13.28 3.88 -31.33
CA ASN A 331 14.51 4.15 -32.09
C ASN A 331 15.36 2.89 -32.34
N LEU A 332 14.92 1.71 -31.89
CA LEU A 332 15.55 0.44 -32.26
C LEU A 332 15.03 -0.02 -33.62
N ASP A 333 15.93 -0.45 -34.51
CA ASP A 333 15.52 -1.07 -35.76
C ASP A 333 14.71 -2.36 -35.50
N GLU A 334 13.97 -2.85 -36.51
CA GLU A 334 13.15 -4.08 -36.35
C GLU A 334 13.96 -5.31 -35.92
N SER A 335 15.27 -5.30 -36.18
CA SER A 335 16.23 -6.33 -35.76
C SER A 335 16.76 -6.16 -34.33
N CYS A 336 16.30 -5.14 -33.58
CA CYS A 336 16.73 -4.81 -32.22
C CYS A 336 18.25 -4.54 -32.11
N ASN A 337 18.86 -3.94 -33.14
CA ASN A 337 20.26 -3.54 -33.07
C ASN A 337 20.40 -2.15 -32.43
N CYS A 338 21.48 -1.97 -31.65
CA CYS A 338 21.84 -0.68 -31.10
C CYS A 338 22.21 0.31 -32.21
N PRO A 339 21.59 1.51 -32.29
CA PRO A 339 21.85 2.48 -33.35
C PRO A 339 23.29 3.00 -33.40
N SER A 340 24.01 3.07 -32.26
CA SER A 340 25.36 3.64 -32.24
C SER A 340 26.48 2.62 -32.47
N CYS A 341 26.28 1.34 -32.14
CA CYS A 341 27.34 0.33 -32.25
C CYS A 341 26.92 -0.94 -33.00
N ASN A 342 25.66 -1.01 -33.46
CA ASN A 342 25.09 -2.10 -34.24
C ASN A 342 25.13 -3.49 -33.57
N SER A 343 25.32 -3.53 -32.25
CA SER A 343 25.24 -4.76 -31.46
C SER A 343 23.79 -5.21 -31.30
N ASN A 344 23.54 -6.52 -31.42
CA ASN A 344 22.22 -7.11 -31.18
C ASN A 344 21.85 -7.00 -29.68
N ILE A 345 20.71 -6.40 -29.38
CA ILE A 345 20.24 -6.22 -28.00
C ILE A 345 19.45 -7.49 -27.62
N GLU A 346 19.96 -8.27 -26.66
CA GLU A 346 19.26 -9.43 -26.13
C GLU A 346 18.11 -8.97 -25.23
N ILE A 347 16.88 -9.06 -25.75
CA ILE A 347 15.68 -8.68 -25.01
C ILE A 347 15.17 -9.91 -24.28
N SER A 348 15.23 -9.87 -22.95
CA SER A 348 14.93 -11.01 -22.07
C SER A 348 13.48 -11.51 -22.12
N ASP A 349 12.56 -10.75 -22.73
CA ASP A 349 11.14 -11.09 -22.83
C ASP A 349 10.51 -10.49 -24.10
N LYS A 350 10.62 -11.23 -25.22
CA LYS A 350 10.07 -10.82 -26.53
C LYS A 350 8.55 -10.66 -26.51
N THR A 351 7.85 -11.44 -25.68
CA THR A 351 6.38 -11.42 -25.56
C THR A 351 5.89 -10.16 -24.86
N LYS A 352 6.67 -9.62 -23.91
CA LYS A 352 6.43 -8.29 -23.32
C LYS A 352 6.59 -7.16 -24.35
N LEU A 353 7.51 -7.32 -25.31
CA LEU A 353 7.76 -6.36 -26.37
C LEU A 353 6.63 -6.29 -27.40
N GLU A 354 6.10 -7.46 -27.80
CA GLU A 354 4.95 -7.54 -28.69
C GLU A 354 3.70 -6.92 -28.04
N ARG A 355 3.48 -7.14 -26.74
CA ARG A 355 2.38 -6.49 -25.99
C ARG A 355 2.53 -4.98 -25.86
N LEU A 356 3.76 -4.48 -25.72
CA LEU A 356 4.01 -3.04 -25.67
C LEU A 356 3.73 -2.37 -27.03
N ARG A 357 4.09 -3.04 -28.13
CA ARG A 357 3.75 -2.62 -29.50
C ARG A 357 2.25 -2.71 -29.81
N GLU A 358 1.56 -3.76 -29.34
CA GLU A 358 0.10 -3.92 -29.54
C GLU A 358 -0.74 -2.90 -28.75
N ASN A 359 -0.20 -2.37 -27.64
CA ASN A 359 -0.88 -1.37 -26.80
C ASN A 359 -0.71 0.08 -27.29
N GLU A 360 0.00 0.32 -28.41
CA GLU A 360 0.27 1.67 -28.95
C GLU A 360 -0.95 2.42 -29.53
N HIS A 361 -2.17 1.86 -29.46
CA HIS A 361 -3.38 2.52 -29.98
C HIS A 361 -4.40 2.96 -28.94
N LYS A 362 -4.10 2.89 -27.64
CA LYS A 362 -4.94 3.53 -26.61
C LYS A 362 -4.14 4.57 -25.84
N ILE A 363 -3.78 5.61 -26.57
CA ILE A 363 -3.32 6.87 -26.03
C ILE A 363 -4.42 7.43 -25.12
N LEU A 364 -4.09 7.53 -23.82
CA LEU A 364 -4.82 8.29 -22.80
C LEU A 364 -4.78 9.77 -23.17
N TRP A 365 -5.79 10.22 -23.91
CA TRP A 365 -6.25 11.61 -23.91
C TRP A 365 -7.76 11.58 -23.75
N ASP A 366 -8.20 11.70 -22.49
CA ASP A 366 -9.19 12.68 -22.03
C ASP A 366 -9.17 12.73 -20.49
#